data_AF-A0A2E7JKB9-F1
#
_entry.id   AF-A0A2E7JKB9-F1
#
_cell.length_a   1.000
_cell.length_b   1.000
_cell.length_c   1.000
_cell.angle_alpha   90.00
_cell.angle_beta   90.00
_cell.angle_gamma   90.00
#
_symmetry.space_group_name_H-M   'P 1'
#
loop_
_entity.id
_entity.type
_entity.pdbx_description
1 polymer ?
#
loop_
_entity_poly.entity_id
_entity_poly.type
_entity_poly.pdbx_seq_one_letter_code
_entity_poly.pdbx_strand_id
1 'polypeptide(L)'
;MDYNVMYVSSDEATELGKRVQAFHYSEEPTDKPEDVNALIALFPRVFIRTGYILDYHIDADAETSIASWITPFARRPDDPPPEQFVGFDPLPFERESLGYTPEEAHEQAAVNRLYQYLDYEQSPEGLFEYAFAMLELTSWRAGWHAGEWSDSSPIFCEEDFKSYLHEAPEVPAYPDHYGPEVRLEKQGGIVEFMVFSPIGRARIYTLLVHVKENGAFDCRSGRVWCDDLNMGGIVY
;
A
#
# COMPACT_ATOMS: atom_id res chain seq x y z
N MET A 1 9.26 25.73 11.17
CA MET A 1 8.11 26.02 10.30
C MET A 1 7.03 25.09 10.80
N ASP A 2 5.93 25.65 11.31
CA ASP A 2 4.78 24.84 11.74
C ASP A 2 4.13 24.31 10.47
N TYR A 3 4.34 23.02 10.18
CA TYR A 3 3.59 22.35 9.13
C TYR A 3 2.16 22.23 9.64
N ASN A 4 1.20 22.81 8.90
CA ASN A 4 -0.22 22.60 9.21
C ASN A 4 -0.53 21.12 9.01
N VAL A 5 -0.70 20.40 10.12
CA VAL A 5 -1.29 19.06 10.12
C VAL A 5 -2.75 19.22 9.71
N MET A 6 -3.14 18.50 8.67
CA MET A 6 -4.50 18.42 8.18
C MET A 6 -5.05 17.04 8.52
N TYR A 7 -6.35 16.96 8.75
CA TYR A 7 -7.02 15.71 9.10
C TYR A 7 -7.91 15.28 7.95
N VAL A 8 -7.77 14.04 7.51
CA VAL A 8 -8.74 13.38 6.64
C VAL A 8 -9.91 12.92 7.52
N SER A 9 -11.13 13.03 7.01
CA SER A 9 -12.32 12.60 7.75
C SER A 9 -12.22 11.12 8.13
N SER A 10 -12.46 10.79 9.40
CA SER A 10 -12.59 9.41 9.86
C SER A 10 -13.65 8.66 9.06
N ASP A 11 -14.78 9.29 8.73
CA ASP A 11 -15.85 8.64 7.97
C ASP A 11 -15.39 8.27 6.55
N GLU A 12 -14.66 9.17 5.88
CA GLU A 12 -14.14 8.91 4.53
C GLU A 12 -13.06 7.83 4.55
N ALA A 13 -12.14 7.88 5.52
CA ALA A 13 -11.08 6.89 5.66
C ALA A 13 -11.64 5.50 6.02
N THR A 14 -12.62 5.44 6.94
CA THR A 14 -13.32 4.20 7.29
C THR A 14 -14.06 3.62 6.09
N GLU A 15 -14.75 4.43 5.29
CA GLU A 15 -15.44 3.95 4.09
C GLU A 15 -14.47 3.41 3.03
N LEU A 16 -13.33 4.08 2.83
CA LEU A 16 -12.27 3.55 1.97
C LEU A 16 -11.69 2.23 2.51
N GLY A 17 -11.39 2.16 3.81
CA GLY A 17 -10.90 0.94 4.45
C GLY A 17 -11.85 -0.24 4.29
N LYS A 18 -13.16 -0.02 4.43
CA LYS A 18 -14.20 -1.04 4.19
C LYS A 18 -14.23 -1.53 2.74
N ARG A 19 -14.09 -0.61 1.77
CA ARG A 19 -14.04 -0.98 0.35
C ARG A 19 -12.81 -1.83 0.01
N VAL A 20 -11.64 -1.47 0.53
CA VAL A 20 -10.40 -2.25 0.41
C VAL A 20 -10.55 -3.62 1.07
N GLN A 21 -11.09 -3.67 2.28
CA GLN A 21 -11.33 -4.93 2.98
C GLN A 21 -12.32 -5.84 2.22
N ALA A 22 -13.40 -5.27 1.67
CA ALA A 22 -14.35 -6.03 0.86
C ALA A 22 -13.70 -6.59 -0.42
N PHE A 23 -12.78 -5.84 -1.01
CA PHE A 23 -11.99 -6.29 -2.16
C PHE A 23 -11.02 -7.44 -1.78
N HIS A 24 -10.46 -7.47 -0.57
CA HIS A 24 -9.65 -8.61 -0.10
C HIS A 24 -10.48 -9.89 0.11
N TYR A 25 -11.75 -9.74 0.47
CA TYR A 25 -12.67 -10.87 0.72
C TYR A 25 -13.45 -11.34 -0.50
N SER A 26 -13.28 -10.74 -1.68
CA SER A 26 -13.97 -11.24 -2.88
C SER A 26 -13.42 -12.61 -3.28
N GLU A 27 -14.27 -13.63 -3.24
CA GLU A 27 -13.91 -15.04 -3.47
C GLU A 27 -13.58 -15.38 -4.94
N GLU A 28 -13.75 -14.44 -5.87
CA GLU A 28 -13.50 -14.71 -7.29
C GLU A 28 -12.07 -14.32 -7.64
N PRO A 29 -11.21 -15.28 -8.03
CA PRO A 29 -9.98 -14.94 -8.75
C PRO A 29 -10.41 -14.43 -10.13
N THR A 30 -10.65 -13.12 -10.24
CA THR A 30 -10.74 -12.46 -11.54
C THR A 30 -9.36 -12.44 -12.18
N ASP A 31 -9.31 -12.25 -13.51
CA ASP A 31 -8.05 -12.27 -14.23
C ASP A 31 -7.12 -11.22 -13.60
N LYS A 32 -5.94 -11.65 -13.13
CA LYS A 32 -5.00 -10.84 -12.31
C LYS A 32 -4.77 -9.36 -12.78
N PRO A 33 -4.81 -8.98 -14.08
CA PRO A 33 -4.80 -7.57 -14.49
C PRO A 33 -6.05 -6.77 -14.09
N GLU A 34 -7.22 -7.41 -14.13
CA GLU A 34 -8.50 -6.84 -13.71
C GLU A 34 -8.50 -6.53 -12.21
N ASP A 35 -7.87 -7.38 -11.39
CA ASP A 35 -7.71 -7.16 -9.94
C ASP A 35 -6.93 -5.88 -9.65
N VAL A 36 -5.83 -5.65 -10.36
CA VAL A 36 -4.99 -4.46 -10.14
C VAL A 36 -5.74 -3.18 -10.56
N ASN A 37 -6.50 -3.26 -11.65
CA ASN A 37 -7.39 -2.16 -12.06
C ASN A 37 -8.50 -1.92 -11.03
N ALA A 38 -9.11 -3.00 -10.52
CA ALA A 38 -10.15 -2.94 -9.51
C ALA A 38 -9.62 -2.31 -8.21
N LEU A 39 -8.42 -2.69 -7.78
CA LEU A 39 -7.74 -2.11 -6.62
C LEU A 39 -7.54 -0.61 -6.80
N ILE A 40 -6.91 -0.19 -7.91
CA ILE A 40 -6.64 1.23 -8.18
C ILE A 40 -7.95 2.02 -8.26
N ALA A 41 -9.02 1.43 -8.82
CA ALA A 41 -10.32 2.07 -8.92
C ALA A 41 -10.98 2.37 -7.56
N LEU A 42 -10.54 1.75 -6.46
CA LEU A 42 -11.01 2.09 -5.12
C LEU A 42 -10.56 3.49 -4.65
N PHE A 43 -9.48 4.01 -5.26
CA PHE A 43 -8.81 5.26 -4.92
C PHE A 43 -9.06 6.34 -6.00
N PRO A 44 -10.24 6.98 -6.02
CA PRO A 44 -10.63 7.90 -7.09
C PRO A 44 -9.74 9.15 -7.23
N ARG A 45 -8.97 9.48 -6.19
CA ARG A 45 -8.04 10.61 -6.18
C ARG A 45 -6.63 10.21 -6.65
N VAL A 46 -6.41 8.93 -6.93
CA VAL A 46 -5.17 8.39 -7.51
C VAL A 46 -5.41 8.05 -8.97
N PHE A 47 -4.54 8.53 -9.84
CA PHE A 47 -4.71 8.35 -11.29
C PHE A 47 -3.38 8.18 -12.00
N ILE A 48 -3.42 7.56 -13.17
CA ILE A 48 -2.26 7.44 -14.05
C ILE A 48 -1.95 8.82 -14.63
N ARG A 49 -0.67 9.21 -14.62
CA ARG A 49 -0.19 10.47 -15.18
C ARG A 49 -0.66 10.64 -16.62
N THR A 50 -0.99 11.88 -16.96
CA THR A 50 -1.47 12.23 -18.32
C THR A 50 -0.46 11.78 -19.37
N GLY A 51 -0.96 11.10 -20.41
CA GLY A 51 -0.12 10.58 -21.51
C GLY A 51 0.40 9.17 -21.29
N TYR A 52 0.02 8.52 -20.18
CA TYR A 52 0.33 7.12 -19.90
C TYR A 52 -0.95 6.29 -19.74
N ILE A 53 -0.82 4.99 -20.00
CA ILE A 53 -1.82 3.97 -19.69
C ILE A 53 -1.15 2.89 -18.84
N LEU A 54 -1.95 2.24 -18.00
CA LEU A 54 -1.54 1.08 -17.24
C LEU A 54 -1.62 -0.15 -18.14
N ASP A 55 -0.52 -0.90 -18.21
CA ASP A 55 -0.41 -2.15 -18.93
C ASP A 55 0.30 -3.18 -18.03
N TYR A 56 0.35 -4.42 -18.47
CA TYR A 56 0.72 -5.55 -17.64
C TYR A 56 1.69 -6.47 -18.36
N HIS A 57 2.77 -6.82 -17.68
CA HIS A 57 3.62 -7.93 -18.08
C HIS A 57 3.21 -9.16 -17.29
N ILE A 58 2.95 -10.26 -17.99
CA ILE A 58 2.59 -11.54 -17.37
C ILE A 58 3.79 -12.46 -17.50
N ASP A 59 4.47 -12.74 -16.39
CA ASP A 59 5.45 -13.82 -16.35
C ASP A 59 4.70 -15.13 -16.23
N ALA A 60 4.68 -15.89 -17.31
CA ALA A 60 4.23 -17.27 -17.27
C ALA A 60 5.38 -18.14 -16.73
N ASP A 61 5.09 -18.99 -15.75
CA ASP A 61 6.02 -20.06 -15.40
C ASP A 61 6.17 -20.99 -16.63
N ALA A 62 7.38 -21.07 -17.14
CA ALA A 62 7.72 -21.80 -18.36
C ALA A 62 7.38 -23.30 -18.26
N GLU A 63 7.28 -23.85 -17.06
CA GLU A 63 6.98 -25.27 -16.85
C GLU A 63 5.49 -25.55 -16.67
N THR A 64 4.72 -24.62 -16.10
CA THR A 64 3.32 -24.87 -15.75
C THR A 64 2.32 -24.13 -16.63
N SER A 65 2.75 -23.15 -17.44
CA SER A 65 1.87 -22.23 -18.19
C SER A 65 0.85 -21.48 -17.33
N ILE A 66 1.00 -21.55 -16.00
CA ILE A 66 0.24 -20.77 -15.05
C ILE A 66 0.95 -19.42 -14.97
N ALA A 67 0.20 -18.34 -15.11
CA ALA A 67 0.71 -16.99 -14.86
C ALA A 67 1.20 -16.94 -13.40
N SER A 68 2.51 -16.94 -13.19
CA SER A 68 3.09 -16.86 -11.85
C SER A 68 3.04 -15.42 -11.37
N TRP A 69 3.40 -14.45 -12.24
CA TRP A 69 3.50 -13.04 -11.85
C TRP A 69 2.84 -12.09 -12.85
N ILE A 70 2.28 -11.00 -12.32
CA ILE A 70 1.82 -9.85 -13.12
C ILE A 70 2.48 -8.58 -12.62
N THR A 71 3.34 -8.02 -13.47
CA THR A 71 4.06 -6.78 -13.22
C THR A 71 3.35 -5.64 -13.94
N PRO A 72 2.71 -4.70 -13.22
CA PRO A 72 2.05 -3.57 -13.82
C PRO A 72 3.14 -2.56 -14.22
N PHE A 73 2.93 -1.87 -15.32
CA PHE A 73 3.79 -0.77 -15.71
C PHE A 73 2.96 0.25 -16.45
N ALA A 74 3.41 1.49 -16.49
CA ALA A 74 2.81 2.46 -17.38
C ALA A 74 3.64 2.60 -18.65
N ARG A 75 2.96 2.73 -19.78
CA ARG A 75 3.56 3.06 -21.07
C ARG A 75 2.77 4.15 -21.77
N ARG A 76 3.35 4.74 -22.81
CA ARG A 76 2.57 5.62 -23.68
C ARG A 76 1.60 4.78 -24.52
N PRO A 77 0.41 5.31 -24.85
CA PRO A 77 -0.55 4.60 -25.71
C PRO A 77 0.06 4.15 -27.05
N ASP A 78 0.97 4.95 -27.60
CA ASP A 78 1.63 4.73 -28.88
C ASP A 78 2.81 3.75 -28.82
N ASP A 79 3.27 3.38 -27.61
CA ASP A 79 4.32 2.36 -27.45
C ASP A 79 3.75 0.98 -27.78
N PRO A 80 4.51 0.09 -28.45
CA PRO A 80 4.02 -1.25 -28.80
C PRO A 80 3.66 -2.06 -27.54
N PRO A 81 2.79 -3.08 -27.64
CA PRO A 81 2.47 -3.94 -26.51
C PRO A 81 3.70 -4.69 -25.96
N PRO A 82 3.71 -5.07 -24.67
CA PRO A 82 4.83 -5.76 -24.01
C PRO A 82 5.34 -6.99 -24.76
N GLU A 83 4.43 -7.74 -25.40
CA GLU A 83 4.71 -8.93 -26.22
C GLU A 83 5.68 -8.68 -27.39
N GLN A 84 5.84 -7.43 -27.83
CA GLN A 84 6.69 -7.05 -28.96
C GLN A 84 8.03 -6.44 -28.53
N PHE A 85 8.26 -6.20 -27.25
CA PHE A 85 9.55 -5.74 -26.79
C PHE A 85 10.54 -6.91 -26.68
N VAL A 86 11.23 -7.19 -27.77
CA VAL A 86 12.39 -8.09 -27.75
C VAL A 86 13.47 -7.45 -26.87
N GLY A 87 13.74 -8.02 -25.70
CA GLY A 87 14.72 -7.50 -24.75
C GLY A 87 14.20 -6.41 -23.82
N PHE A 88 12.88 -6.37 -23.55
CA PHE A 88 12.39 -5.69 -22.35
C PHE A 88 12.98 -6.37 -21.13
N ASP A 89 14.03 -5.77 -20.59
CA ASP A 89 14.43 -6.03 -19.22
C ASP A 89 13.70 -4.99 -18.36
N PRO A 90 12.58 -5.35 -17.69
CA PRO A 90 11.95 -4.47 -16.73
C PRO A 90 12.88 -4.13 -15.55
N LEU A 91 14.10 -4.69 -15.47
CA LEU A 91 15.00 -4.58 -14.34
C LEU A 91 16.46 -4.21 -14.71
N PRO A 92 16.77 -3.07 -15.36
CA PRO A 92 18.14 -2.60 -15.43
C PRO A 92 18.66 -2.06 -14.09
N PHE A 93 17.81 -1.89 -13.07
CA PHE A 93 18.22 -1.37 -11.76
C PHE A 93 18.65 -2.50 -10.82
N GLU A 94 19.97 -2.69 -10.80
CA GLU A 94 20.77 -3.26 -9.71
C GLU A 94 20.35 -4.63 -9.18
N ARG A 95 20.59 -5.67 -9.99
CA ARG A 95 20.65 -7.07 -9.54
C ARG A 95 21.72 -7.35 -8.47
N GLU A 96 22.60 -6.40 -8.12
CA GLU A 96 23.86 -6.71 -7.43
C GLU A 96 24.17 -5.98 -6.11
N SER A 97 23.30 -5.10 -5.56
CA SER A 97 23.74 -4.22 -4.45
C SER A 97 23.00 -4.33 -3.11
N LEU A 98 21.87 -5.05 -2.99
CA LEU A 98 21.00 -4.93 -1.80
C LEU A 98 20.80 -6.22 -0.97
N GLY A 99 21.39 -7.35 -1.36
CA GLY A 99 21.23 -8.61 -0.59
C GLY A 99 19.83 -9.23 -0.65
N TYR A 100 18.97 -8.74 -1.55
CA TYR A 100 17.70 -9.36 -1.90
C TYR A 100 17.92 -10.58 -2.81
N THR A 101 17.02 -11.55 -2.71
CA THR A 101 16.87 -12.59 -3.73
C THR A 101 16.41 -11.95 -5.06
N PRO A 102 16.68 -12.59 -6.22
CA PRO A 102 16.25 -12.07 -7.51
C PRO A 102 14.74 -11.82 -7.63
N GLU A 103 13.93 -12.57 -6.88
CA GLU A 103 12.47 -12.45 -6.80
C GLU A 103 12.07 -11.17 -6.05
N GLU A 104 12.59 -10.97 -4.84
CA GLU A 104 12.39 -9.74 -4.04
C GLU A 104 12.87 -8.46 -4.77
N ALA A 105 13.99 -8.55 -5.49
CA ALA A 105 14.49 -7.43 -6.28
C ALA A 105 13.55 -7.09 -7.46
N HIS A 106 12.90 -8.09 -8.06
CA HIS A 106 11.92 -7.90 -9.12
C HIS A 106 10.63 -7.25 -8.57
N GLU A 107 10.15 -7.73 -7.43
CA GLU A 107 8.95 -7.22 -6.73
C GLU A 107 9.11 -5.74 -6.36
N GLN A 108 10.22 -5.38 -5.72
CA GLN A 108 10.48 -4.01 -5.30
C GLN A 108 10.63 -3.09 -6.52
N ALA A 109 11.25 -3.54 -7.60
CA ALA A 109 11.42 -2.74 -8.82
C ALA A 109 10.09 -2.50 -9.58
N ALA A 110 9.18 -3.46 -9.56
CA ALA A 110 7.85 -3.35 -10.16
C ALA A 110 6.98 -2.29 -9.45
N VAL A 111 6.86 -2.40 -8.13
CA VAL A 111 6.19 -1.38 -7.29
C VAL A 111 6.88 -0.03 -7.46
N ASN A 112 8.22 -0.04 -7.52
CA ASN A 112 8.99 1.18 -7.64
C ASN A 112 8.79 1.94 -8.97
N ARG A 113 8.31 1.25 -10.00
CA ARG A 113 8.01 1.88 -11.29
C ARG A 113 6.59 2.37 -11.36
N LEU A 114 5.62 1.64 -10.80
CA LEU A 114 4.21 2.04 -10.86
C LEU A 114 3.99 3.42 -10.20
N TYR A 115 4.62 3.69 -9.06
CA TYR A 115 4.52 5.00 -8.41
C TYR A 115 5.05 6.17 -9.26
N GLN A 116 5.97 5.92 -10.21
CA GLN A 116 6.52 6.96 -11.09
C GLN A 116 5.50 7.41 -12.13
N TYR A 117 4.43 6.64 -12.30
CA TYR A 117 3.39 6.88 -13.30
C TYR A 117 2.01 7.08 -12.70
N LEU A 118 1.88 6.91 -11.38
CA LEU A 118 0.73 7.39 -10.64
C LEU A 118 0.97 8.85 -10.21
N ASP A 119 -0.13 9.54 -10.06
CA ASP A 119 -0.23 10.88 -9.50
C ASP A 119 -1.49 10.91 -8.63
N TYR A 120 -1.64 11.97 -7.86
CA TYR A 120 -2.78 12.14 -6.97
C TYR A 120 -3.27 13.58 -6.94
N GLU A 121 -4.55 13.72 -6.61
CA GLU A 121 -5.15 15.03 -6.35
C GLU A 121 -4.38 15.73 -5.23
N GLN A 122 -3.91 16.97 -5.46
CA GLN A 122 -3.10 17.72 -4.49
C GLN A 122 -3.94 18.25 -3.32
N SER A 123 -4.42 17.33 -2.50
CA SER A 123 -5.25 17.51 -1.30
C SER A 123 -4.83 16.51 -0.22
N PRO A 124 -5.18 16.75 1.06
CA PRO A 124 -4.92 15.80 2.13
C PRO A 124 -5.50 14.41 1.84
N GLU A 125 -6.73 14.36 1.34
CA GLU A 125 -7.44 13.14 0.98
C GLU A 125 -6.74 12.43 -0.19
N GLY A 126 -6.29 13.16 -1.20
CA GLY A 126 -5.56 12.59 -2.33
C GLY A 126 -4.21 12.00 -1.92
N LEU A 127 -3.46 12.68 -1.04
CA LEU A 127 -2.18 12.16 -0.53
C LEU A 127 -2.40 10.92 0.36
N PHE A 128 -3.44 10.90 1.19
CA PHE A 128 -3.82 9.71 1.96
C PHE A 128 -4.19 8.53 1.06
N GLU A 129 -5.05 8.74 0.07
CA GLU A 129 -5.43 7.70 -0.89
C GLU A 129 -4.20 7.17 -1.64
N TYR A 130 -3.29 8.04 -2.05
CA TYR A 130 -2.05 7.63 -2.71
C TYR A 130 -1.17 6.75 -1.80
N ALA A 131 -0.95 7.18 -0.55
CA ALA A 131 -0.16 6.41 0.41
C ALA A 131 -0.79 5.04 0.68
N PHE A 132 -2.11 4.99 0.86
CA PHE A 132 -2.84 3.75 1.12
C PHE A 132 -2.85 2.82 -0.11
N ALA A 133 -3.07 3.36 -1.31
CA ALA A 133 -2.99 2.58 -2.55
C ALA A 133 -1.60 1.96 -2.75
N MET A 134 -0.53 2.71 -2.46
CA MET A 134 0.84 2.20 -2.58
C MET A 134 1.13 1.06 -1.58
N LEU A 135 0.64 1.16 -0.35
CA LEU A 135 0.75 0.09 0.64
C LEU A 135 0.01 -1.18 0.18
N GLU A 136 -1.23 -1.04 -0.31
CA GLU A 136 -2.03 -2.16 -0.83
C GLU A 136 -1.40 -2.81 -2.06
N LEU A 137 -0.94 -2.00 -3.02
CA LEU A 137 -0.26 -2.50 -4.23
C LEU A 137 1.02 -3.26 -3.90
N THR A 138 1.71 -2.90 -2.82
CA THR A 138 2.92 -3.58 -2.35
C THR A 138 2.57 -4.90 -1.68
N SER A 139 1.50 -4.94 -0.88
CA SER A 139 1.12 -6.14 -0.12
C SER A 139 0.32 -7.17 -0.92
N TRP A 140 -0.35 -6.76 -1.98
CA TRP A 140 -0.96 -7.71 -2.92
C TRP A 140 0.10 -8.53 -3.69
N ARG A 141 1.31 -7.99 -3.85
CA ARG A 141 2.31 -8.51 -4.80
C ARG A 141 3.50 -9.24 -4.20
N ALA A 142 3.85 -8.97 -2.95
CA ALA A 142 4.97 -9.64 -2.30
C ALA A 142 4.47 -10.82 -1.47
N GLY A 143 4.74 -12.04 -1.92
CA GLY A 143 4.56 -13.19 -1.05
C GLY A 143 5.39 -13.02 0.23
N TRP A 144 4.86 -13.40 1.39
CA TRP A 144 5.50 -13.61 2.72
C TRP A 144 6.43 -12.51 3.31
N HIS A 145 6.99 -11.59 2.52
CA HIS A 145 7.91 -10.52 2.92
C HIS A 145 7.27 -9.14 3.03
N ALA A 146 6.03 -8.94 2.52
CA ALA A 146 5.17 -7.81 2.86
C ALA A 146 4.41 -7.99 4.20
N GLY A 147 4.75 -9.05 4.95
CA GLY A 147 4.01 -9.57 6.10
C GLY A 147 3.45 -8.51 7.04
N GLU A 148 4.23 -7.49 7.41
CA GLU A 148 3.75 -6.54 8.41
C GLU A 148 2.56 -5.71 7.94
N TRP A 149 2.50 -5.22 6.69
CA TRP A 149 1.30 -4.51 6.20
C TRP A 149 0.19 -5.47 5.77
N SER A 150 0.53 -6.57 5.07
CA SER A 150 -0.46 -7.53 4.59
C SER A 150 -1.32 -8.12 5.71
N ASP A 151 -0.74 -8.29 6.89
CA ASP A 151 -1.44 -8.77 8.09
C ASP A 151 -1.92 -7.63 9.00
N SER A 152 -1.54 -6.37 8.74
CA SER A 152 -2.02 -5.23 9.51
C SER A 152 -3.42 -4.80 9.07
N SER A 153 -4.14 -4.15 9.99
CA SER A 153 -5.44 -3.56 9.73
C SER A 153 -5.41 -2.07 10.09
N PRO A 154 -5.76 -1.16 9.17
CA PRO A 154 -5.86 0.26 9.51
C PRO A 154 -6.99 0.50 10.51
N ILE A 155 -6.81 1.48 11.38
CA ILE A 155 -7.79 1.93 12.37
C ILE A 155 -8.12 3.39 12.06
N PHE A 156 -9.35 3.64 11.60
CA PHE A 156 -9.82 4.97 11.23
C PHE A 156 -10.95 5.51 12.11
N CYS A 157 -11.52 4.65 12.96
CA CYS A 157 -12.57 5.03 13.90
C CYS A 157 -12.35 4.43 15.30
N GLU A 158 -13.08 5.00 16.28
CA GLU A 158 -13.02 4.59 17.67
C GLU A 158 -13.52 3.15 17.89
N GLU A 159 -14.51 2.73 17.10
CA GLU A 159 -15.09 1.38 17.17
C GLU A 159 -14.03 0.32 16.84
N ASP A 160 -13.31 0.49 15.72
CA ASP A 160 -12.22 -0.40 15.32
C ASP A 160 -11.12 -0.42 16.39
N PHE A 161 -10.70 0.74 16.87
CA PHE A 161 -9.70 0.85 17.94
C PHE A 161 -10.10 0.06 19.19
N LYS A 162 -11.35 0.24 19.66
CA LYS A 162 -11.87 -0.48 20.82
C LYS A 162 -12.00 -1.98 20.57
N SER A 163 -12.33 -2.39 19.34
CA SER A 163 -12.48 -3.80 18.97
C SER A 163 -11.18 -4.59 19.22
N TYR A 164 -10.04 -4.00 18.86
CA TYR A 164 -8.71 -4.60 19.06
C TYR A 164 -8.21 -4.54 20.50
N LEU A 165 -8.82 -3.71 21.36
CA LEU A 165 -8.44 -3.54 22.76
C LEU A 165 -9.15 -4.49 23.72
N HIS A 166 -10.12 -5.28 23.25
CA HIS A 166 -11.01 -6.06 24.11
C HIS A 166 -10.30 -7.05 25.06
N GLU A 167 -9.04 -7.41 24.78
CA GLU A 167 -8.22 -8.31 25.62
C GLU A 167 -7.01 -7.63 26.31
N ALA A 168 -6.82 -6.32 26.08
CA ALA A 168 -5.63 -5.60 26.52
C ALA A 168 -5.79 -4.93 27.90
N PRO A 169 -4.77 -5.00 28.78
CA PRO A 169 -4.78 -4.30 30.05
C PRO A 169 -4.49 -2.81 29.84
N GLU A 170 -5.51 -1.96 30.08
CA GLU A 170 -5.48 -0.49 30.15
C GLU A 170 -4.66 0.26 29.08
N VAL A 171 -5.37 0.96 28.18
CA VAL A 171 -4.74 1.94 27.28
C VAL A 171 -4.37 3.21 28.05
N PRO A 172 -3.12 3.71 27.94
CA PRO A 172 -2.68 4.89 28.69
C PRO A 172 -3.42 6.19 28.30
N ALA A 173 -3.92 6.29 27.07
CA ALA A 173 -4.80 7.37 26.61
C ALA A 173 -5.52 7.00 25.30
N TYR A 174 -6.80 7.37 25.18
CA TYR A 174 -7.54 7.28 23.92
C TYR A 174 -7.10 8.40 22.96
N PRO A 175 -7.02 8.13 21.64
CA PRO A 175 -6.82 9.17 20.63
C PRO A 175 -7.97 10.19 20.64
N ASP A 176 -7.62 11.48 20.50
CA ASP A 176 -8.62 12.54 20.30
C ASP A 176 -9.18 12.54 18.86
N HIS A 177 -8.44 11.92 17.93
CA HIS A 177 -8.79 11.78 16.52
C HIS A 177 -8.32 10.41 15.99
N TYR A 178 -9.09 9.81 15.09
CA TYR A 178 -8.82 8.48 14.52
C TYR A 178 -8.52 8.50 13.03
N GLY A 179 -8.90 9.57 12.32
CA GLY A 179 -8.63 9.70 10.90
C GLY A 179 -7.15 9.94 10.60
N PRO A 180 -6.75 9.78 9.34
CA PRO A 180 -5.38 10.05 8.90
C PRO A 180 -4.98 11.51 9.12
N GLU A 181 -3.77 11.70 9.63
CA GLU A 181 -3.09 12.99 9.70
C GLU A 181 -2.21 13.17 8.47
N VAL A 182 -2.31 14.31 7.81
CA VAL A 182 -1.60 14.59 6.57
C VAL A 182 -0.83 15.90 6.69
N ARG A 183 0.44 15.84 6.31
CA ARG A 183 1.32 16.99 6.17
C ARG A 183 1.71 17.09 4.70
N LEU A 184 1.02 17.95 3.96
CA LEU A 184 1.37 18.25 2.57
C LEU A 184 2.68 19.02 2.54
N GLU A 185 3.59 18.57 1.67
CA GLU A 185 4.79 19.30 1.31
C GLU A 185 4.64 19.87 -0.11
N LYS A 186 5.61 20.67 -0.58
CA LYS A 186 5.52 21.25 -1.92
C LYS A 186 5.34 20.20 -3.01
N GLN A 187 5.96 19.03 -2.81
CA GLN A 187 5.89 17.87 -3.69
C GLN A 187 6.00 16.61 -2.82
N GLY A 188 4.90 15.88 -2.67
CA GLY A 188 4.81 14.76 -1.72
C GLY A 188 4.27 15.19 -0.35
N GLY A 189 4.63 14.45 0.69
CA GLY A 189 4.24 14.76 2.05
C GLY A 189 4.28 13.54 2.96
N ILE A 190 3.70 13.69 4.14
CA ILE A 190 3.67 12.63 5.15
C ILE A 190 2.22 12.35 5.52
N VAL A 191 1.88 11.08 5.56
CA VAL A 191 0.59 10.56 6.01
C VAL A 191 0.83 9.71 7.24
N GLU A 192 0.06 9.94 8.30
CA GLU A 192 0.13 9.20 9.54
C GLU A 192 -1.25 8.66 9.88
N PHE A 193 -1.38 7.36 10.16
CA PHE A 193 -2.65 6.78 10.61
C PHE A 193 -2.39 5.57 11.52
N MET A 194 -3.38 5.22 12.33
CA MET A 194 -3.25 4.09 13.25
C MET A 194 -3.43 2.76 12.53
N VAL A 195 -2.67 1.77 12.97
CA VAL A 195 -2.69 0.41 12.45
C VAL A 195 -2.62 -0.57 13.61
N PHE A 196 -3.44 -1.61 13.53
CA PHE A 196 -3.28 -2.83 14.31
C PHE A 196 -2.40 -3.80 13.54
N SER A 197 -1.40 -4.38 14.18
CA SER A 197 -0.60 -5.47 13.61
C SER A 197 -0.66 -6.70 14.53
N PRO A 198 -1.02 -7.88 14.01
CA PRO A 198 -1.02 -9.13 14.78
C PRO A 198 0.37 -9.80 14.82
N ILE A 199 1.32 -9.38 13.98
CA ILE A 199 2.60 -10.07 13.82
C ILE A 199 3.56 -9.79 14.98
N GLY A 200 4.20 -10.85 15.46
CA GLY A 200 5.21 -10.80 16.52
C GLY A 200 4.56 -10.56 17.88
N ARG A 201 4.24 -9.29 18.18
CA ARG A 201 3.52 -8.89 19.39
C ARG A 201 2.39 -7.98 18.97
N ALA A 202 1.15 -8.45 19.16
CA ALA A 202 -0.05 -7.72 18.78
C ALA A 202 -0.02 -6.30 19.37
N ARG A 203 -0.11 -5.29 18.51
CA ARG A 203 0.08 -3.89 18.89
C ARG A 203 -0.73 -2.94 18.03
N ILE A 204 -1.04 -1.78 18.60
CA ILE A 204 -1.59 -0.63 17.86
C ILE A 204 -0.53 0.45 17.85
N TYR A 205 -0.14 0.89 16.66
CA TYR A 205 0.82 1.96 16.46
C TYR A 205 0.40 2.88 15.32
N THR A 206 1.00 4.06 15.24
CA THR A 206 0.84 4.96 14.09
C THR A 206 1.84 4.55 13.01
N LEU A 207 1.36 4.23 11.81
CA LEU A 207 2.20 4.07 10.63
C LEU A 207 2.45 5.45 10.02
N LEU A 208 3.71 5.78 9.73
CA LEU A 208 4.08 6.99 9.00
C LEU A 208 4.52 6.60 7.60
N VAL A 209 3.81 7.10 6.61
CA VAL A 209 4.12 6.96 5.19
C VAL A 209 4.62 8.29 4.66
N HIS A 210 5.87 8.33 4.23
CA HIS A 210 6.48 9.50 3.62
C HIS A 210 6.52 9.31 2.11
N VAL A 211 5.77 10.15 1.40
CA VAL A 211 5.72 10.19 -0.06
C VAL A 211 6.66 11.28 -0.54
N LYS A 212 7.65 10.91 -1.35
CA LYS A 212 8.66 11.79 -1.93
C LYS A 212 8.10 12.48 -3.19
N GLU A 213 8.79 13.55 -3.62
CA GLU A 213 8.46 14.30 -4.85
C GLU A 213 8.29 13.40 -6.09
N ASN A 214 9.10 12.34 -6.21
CA ASN A 214 9.05 11.44 -7.36
C ASN A 214 7.95 10.37 -7.27
N GLY A 215 7.10 10.41 -6.24
CA GLY A 215 6.06 9.42 -5.96
C GLY A 215 6.55 8.20 -5.17
N ALA A 216 7.86 8.04 -4.96
CA ALA A 216 8.40 6.97 -4.13
C ALA A 216 7.95 7.16 -2.68
N PHE A 217 7.79 6.06 -1.94
CA PHE A 217 7.39 6.14 -0.55
C PHE A 217 8.33 5.36 0.37
N ASP A 218 8.41 5.79 1.62
CA ASP A 218 9.03 5.05 2.72
C ASP A 218 8.07 4.97 3.91
N CYS A 219 8.10 3.84 4.61
CA CYS A 219 7.23 3.56 5.75
C CYS A 219 8.05 3.37 7.01
N ARG A 220 7.52 3.84 8.13
CA ARG A 220 8.09 3.60 9.46
C ARG A 220 7.01 3.54 10.53
N SER A 221 7.22 2.71 11.54
CA SER A 221 6.40 2.74 12.75
C SER A 221 6.68 4.01 13.57
N GLY A 222 5.62 4.61 14.09
CA GLY A 222 5.62 5.81 14.89
C GLY A 222 5.25 5.55 16.35
N ARG A 223 4.36 6.39 16.87
CA ARG A 223 3.84 6.27 18.24
C ARG A 223 3.19 4.91 18.43
N VAL A 224 3.57 4.23 19.51
CA VAL A 224 2.86 3.02 19.97
C VAL A 224 1.76 3.45 20.92
N TRP A 225 0.53 3.06 20.63
CA TRP A 225 -0.66 3.36 21.43
C TRP A 225 -0.96 2.26 22.44
N CYS A 226 -0.80 1.02 21.99
CA CYS A 226 -0.89 -0.16 22.84
C CYS A 226 0.13 -1.18 22.36
N ASP A 227 0.88 -1.73 23.32
CA ASP A 227 1.87 -2.77 23.10
C ASP A 227 1.41 -3.97 23.92
N ASP A 228 1.48 -5.18 23.36
CA ASP A 228 1.00 -6.40 24.01
C ASP A 228 -0.51 -6.49 24.21
N LEU A 229 -1.27 -6.54 23.12
CA LEU A 229 -2.71 -6.79 23.19
C LEU A 229 -3.07 -8.18 23.73
N ASN A 230 -2.09 -9.01 24.09
CA ASN A 230 -2.23 -10.36 24.65
C ASN A 230 -3.14 -11.28 23.83
N MET A 231 -3.31 -10.95 22.55
CA MET A 231 -3.96 -11.77 21.54
C MET A 231 -2.97 -12.91 21.26
N GLY A 232 -3.20 -14.06 21.90
CA GLY A 232 -2.30 -15.21 21.86
C GLY A 232 -1.75 -15.40 20.45
N GLY A 233 -0.41 -15.37 20.32
CA GLY A 233 0.25 -15.30 19.02
C GLY A 233 -0.36 -16.29 18.04
N ILE A 234 -0.94 -15.78 16.96
CA ILE A 234 -1.28 -16.62 15.82
C ILE A 234 0.08 -16.97 15.21
N VAL A 235 0.58 -18.15 15.61
CA VAL A 235 1.73 -18.77 15.00
C VAL A 235 1.25 -19.26 13.64
N TYR A 236 1.67 -18.57 12.58
CA TYR A 236 1.63 -19.10 11.22
C TYR A 236 2.55 -20.33 11.09
#